data_AF-A0A2D7HF56-F1
#
_entry.id   AF-A0A2D7HF56-F1
#
_cell.length_a   1.000
_cell.length_b   1.000
_cell.length_c   1.000
_cell.angle_alpha   90.00
_cell.angle_beta   90.00
_cell.angle_gamma   90.00
#
_symmetry.space_group_name_H-M   'P 1'
#
loop_
_entity.id
_entity.type
_entity.pdbx_description
1 polymer ?
#
loop_
_entity_poly.entity_id
_entity_poly.type
_entity_poly.pdbx_seq_one_letter_code
_entity_poly.pdbx_strand_id
1 'polypeptide(L)'
;MIVSGLRTTETPMRFVLQPWHLILIILAGWINRQQQGVIEYLRTENSVLKEKFGKKRILLTNEQRRRLAVKGKILGGKQLEQFGTLFTPDTILRWHRQLVPNKWDYSDRKERKPVDQERDKLWSTGP
;
A
#
# COMPACT_ATOMS: atom_id res chain seq x y z
N MET A 1 1.28 -28.62 -69.85
CA MET A 1 2.18 -29.44 -69.02
C MET A 1 3.49 -28.66 -68.94
N ILE A 2 3.96 -28.19 -67.79
CA ILE A 2 4.66 -28.99 -66.77
C ILE A 2 4.54 -28.28 -65.40
N VAL A 3 3.99 -29.03 -64.45
CA VAL A 3 4.24 -29.10 -63.00
C VAL A 3 4.42 -27.80 -62.20
N SER A 4 3.31 -27.36 -61.61
CA SER A 4 3.24 -26.56 -60.38
C SER A 4 3.76 -27.37 -59.18
N GLY A 5 5.00 -27.16 -58.77
CA GLY A 5 5.63 -27.82 -57.62
C GLY A 5 5.52 -26.98 -56.34
N LEU A 6 4.50 -27.31 -55.54
CA LEU A 6 4.32 -27.11 -54.09
C LEU A 6 5.29 -26.16 -53.35
N ARG A 7 4.81 -24.94 -53.05
CA ARG A 7 5.26 -24.17 -51.89
C ARG A 7 4.76 -24.87 -50.62
N THR A 8 5.64 -25.58 -49.92
CA THR A 8 5.40 -25.95 -48.51
C THR A 8 5.55 -24.68 -47.67
N THR A 9 4.45 -23.95 -47.48
CA THR A 9 4.39 -22.98 -46.39
C THR A 9 4.19 -23.77 -45.11
N GLU A 10 5.29 -24.20 -44.51
CA GLU A 10 5.33 -24.60 -43.10
C GLU A 10 4.80 -23.40 -42.31
N THR A 11 3.51 -23.36 -42.00
CA THR A 11 2.97 -22.37 -41.07
C THR A 11 3.62 -22.66 -39.72
N PRO A 12 4.53 -21.81 -39.20
CA PRO A 12 5.06 -22.05 -37.88
C PRO A 12 3.86 -21.95 -36.94
N MET A 13 3.58 -23.05 -36.24
CA MET A 13 2.58 -23.05 -35.16
C MET A 13 2.90 -21.84 -34.29
N ARG A 14 1.97 -20.87 -34.26
CA ARG A 14 2.05 -19.71 -33.38
C ARG A 14 2.04 -20.26 -31.96
N PHE A 15 3.22 -20.46 -31.37
CA PHE A 15 3.36 -20.75 -29.95
C PHE A 15 2.65 -19.62 -29.21
N VAL A 16 1.47 -19.92 -28.68
CA VAL A 16 0.60 -18.98 -27.95
C VAL A 16 1.35 -18.42 -26.73
N LEU A 17 2.40 -19.11 -26.26
CA LEU A 17 3.40 -18.62 -25.33
C LEU A 17 4.79 -18.63 -25.98
N GLN A 18 5.33 -17.44 -26.27
CA GLN A 18 6.72 -17.34 -26.72
C GLN A 18 7.68 -17.84 -25.63
N PRO A 19 8.86 -18.41 -25.98
CA PRO A 19 9.80 -18.99 -25.01
C PRO A 19 10.17 -18.07 -23.84
N TRP A 20 10.25 -16.76 -24.07
CA TRP A 20 10.54 -15.78 -23.03
C TRP A 20 9.41 -15.61 -22.00
N HIS A 21 8.15 -15.83 -22.37
CA HIS A 21 7.04 -15.83 -21.42
C HIS A 21 7.17 -16.98 -20.43
N LEU A 22 7.65 -18.15 -20.86
CA LEU A 22 7.89 -19.29 -19.97
C LEU A 22 8.97 -18.94 -18.94
N ILE A 23 10.04 -18.28 -19.36
CA ILE A 23 11.10 -17.80 -18.46
C ILE A 23 10.52 -16.83 -17.44
N LEU A 24 9.69 -15.87 -17.87
CA LEU A 24 9.03 -14.92 -16.95
C LEU A 24 8.10 -15.60 -15.95
N ILE A 25 7.30 -16.59 -16.39
CA ILE A 25 6.37 -17.32 -15.52
C ILE A 25 7.15 -18.15 -14.49
N ILE A 26 8.21 -18.84 -14.91
CA ILE A 26 9.06 -19.63 -14.01
C ILE A 26 9.74 -18.70 -12.99
N LEU A 27 10.28 -17.57 -13.45
CA LEU A 27 10.93 -16.60 -12.57
C LEU A 27 9.94 -15.97 -11.58
N ALA A 28 8.76 -15.57 -12.04
CA ALA A 28 7.70 -15.02 -11.20
C ALA A 28 7.22 -16.05 -10.16
N GLY A 29 7.07 -17.32 -10.57
CA GLY A 29 6.73 -18.42 -9.67
C GLY A 29 7.81 -18.68 -8.61
N TRP A 30 9.08 -18.62 -9.01
CA TRP A 30 10.21 -18.78 -8.09
C TRP A 30 10.31 -17.64 -7.07
N ILE A 31 10.21 -16.38 -7.53
CA ILE A 31 10.21 -15.20 -6.67
C ILE A 31 9.02 -15.25 -5.69
N ASN A 32 7.83 -15.62 -6.15
CA ASN A 32 6.65 -15.72 -5.30
C ASN A 32 6.85 -16.75 -4.17
N ARG A 33 7.41 -17.94 -4.49
CA ARG A 33 7.73 -18.95 -3.47
C ARG A 33 8.73 -18.44 -2.44
N GLN A 34 9.77 -17.73 -2.87
CA GLN A 34 10.76 -17.15 -1.95
C GLN A 34 10.13 -16.06 -1.06
N GLN A 35 9.23 -15.25 -1.62
CA GLN A 35 8.50 -14.23 -0.87
C GLN A 35 7.54 -14.83 0.17
N GLN A 36 6.92 -15.98 -0.11
CA GLN A 36 6.00 -16.65 0.81
C GLN A 36 6.67 -17.01 2.14
N GLY A 37 7.91 -17.54 2.11
CA GLY A 37 8.64 -17.87 3.33
C GLY A 37 8.94 -16.65 4.21
N VAL A 38 9.30 -15.52 3.61
CA VAL A 38 9.52 -14.26 4.33
C VAL A 38 8.22 -13.75 4.96
N ILE A 39 7.12 -13.82 4.23
CA ILE A 39 5.80 -13.42 4.73
C ILE A 39 5.37 -14.30 5.91
N GLU A 40 5.58 -15.61 5.83
CA GLU A 40 5.23 -16.55 6.88
C GLU A 40 6.05 -16.34 8.15
N TYR A 41 7.35 -16.11 8.01
CA TYR A 41 8.21 -15.72 9.12
C TYR A 41 7.73 -14.44 9.79
N LEU A 42 7.49 -13.36 9.02
CA LEU A 42 7.00 -12.09 9.55
C LEU A 42 5.61 -12.21 10.18
N ARG A 43 4.75 -13.11 9.70
CA ARG A 43 3.45 -13.41 10.33
C ARG A 43 3.64 -14.06 11.69
N THR A 44 4.56 -15.03 11.77
CA THR A 44 4.89 -15.72 13.02
C THR A 44 5.47 -14.73 14.03
N GLU A 45 6.41 -13.88 13.61
CA GLU A 45 6.97 -12.84 14.45
C GLU A 45 5.89 -11.86 14.97
N ASN A 46 4.99 -11.40 14.09
CA ASN A 46 3.85 -10.58 14.52
C ASN A 46 2.94 -11.29 15.52
N SER A 47 2.72 -12.61 15.38
CA SER A 47 1.93 -13.39 16.33
C SER A 47 2.60 -13.48 17.70
N VAL A 48 3.91 -13.76 17.72
CA VAL A 48 4.70 -13.79 18.96
C VAL A 48 4.74 -12.43 19.63
N LEU A 49 4.89 -11.35 18.86
CA LEU A 49 4.83 -9.98 19.38
C LEU A 49 3.45 -9.70 19.99
N LYS A 50 2.35 -10.08 19.33
CA LYS A 50 0.99 -9.96 19.89
C LYS A 50 0.85 -10.69 21.22
N GLU A 51 1.41 -11.90 21.33
CA GLU A 51 1.39 -12.68 22.56
C GLU A 51 2.17 -11.98 23.68
N LYS A 52 3.36 -11.42 23.37
CA LYS A 52 4.18 -10.65 24.32
C LYS A 52 3.51 -9.36 24.82
N PHE A 53 2.76 -8.66 23.97
CA PHE A 53 1.99 -7.47 24.37
C PHE A 53 0.70 -7.81 25.15
N GLY A 54 0.32 -9.10 25.22
CA GLY A 54 -0.83 -9.61 25.96
C GLY A 54 -2.19 -9.21 25.37
N LYS A 55 -3.28 -9.48 26.11
CA LYS A 55 -4.68 -9.14 25.69
C LYS A 55 -4.98 -7.63 25.68
N LYS A 56 -4.01 -6.76 25.93
CA LYS A 56 -4.22 -5.30 25.95
C LYS A 56 -4.32 -4.79 24.52
N ARG A 57 -5.26 -3.86 24.27
CA ARG A 57 -5.38 -3.18 22.97
C ARG A 57 -4.02 -2.54 22.63
N ILE A 58 -3.44 -2.93 21.50
CA ILE A 58 -2.18 -2.33 21.01
C ILE A 58 -2.50 -0.88 20.60
N LEU A 59 -2.14 0.06 21.48
CA LEU A 59 -2.28 1.49 21.21
C LEU A 59 -1.14 1.96 20.31
N LEU A 60 -1.39 1.94 19.01
CA LEU A 60 -0.48 2.56 18.04
C LEU A 60 -0.57 4.09 18.12
N THR A 61 0.58 4.76 18.15
CA THR A 61 0.69 6.21 17.95
C THR A 61 0.28 6.59 16.53
N ASN A 62 -0.13 7.86 16.33
CA ASN A 62 -0.54 8.35 15.00
C ASN A 62 0.56 8.14 13.94
N GLU A 63 1.83 8.29 14.31
CA GLU A 63 2.95 8.07 13.39
C GLU A 63 3.15 6.59 13.02
N GLN A 64 2.87 5.67 13.94
CA GLN A 64 2.86 4.23 13.65
C GLN A 64 1.68 3.86 12.73
N ARG A 65 0.47 4.37 13.04
CA ARG A 65 -0.74 4.17 12.21
C ARG A 65 -0.53 4.70 10.79
N ARG A 66 0.11 5.86 10.65
CA ARG A 66 0.42 6.47 9.35
C ARG A 66 1.40 5.64 8.53
N ARG A 67 2.49 5.15 9.14
CA ARG A 67 3.43 4.24 8.46
C ARG A 67 2.74 2.96 7.98
N LEU A 68 1.88 2.38 8.81
CA LEU A 68 1.06 1.21 8.46
C LEU A 68 0.08 1.52 7.33
N ALA A 69 -0.57 2.69 7.38
CA ALA A 69 -1.55 3.12 6.39
C ALA A 69 -0.94 3.36 5.00
N VAL A 70 0.24 3.97 4.94
CA VAL A 70 0.97 4.18 3.67
C VAL A 70 1.34 2.84 3.04
N LYS A 71 1.93 1.93 3.82
CA LYS A 71 2.27 0.58 3.34
C LYS A 71 1.02 -0.19 2.94
N GLY A 72 -0.03 -0.16 3.76
CA GLY A 72 -1.29 -0.87 3.50
C GLY A 72 -1.99 -0.40 2.23
N LYS A 73 -1.97 0.89 1.90
CA LYS A 73 -2.53 1.40 0.64
C LYS A 73 -1.84 0.80 -0.58
N ILE A 74 -0.52 0.58 -0.53
CA ILE A 74 0.25 -0.01 -1.62
C ILE A 74 -0.12 -1.48 -1.83
N LEU A 75 -0.37 -2.22 -0.75
CA LEU A 75 -0.82 -3.62 -0.84
C LEU A 75 -2.26 -3.74 -1.38
N GLY A 76 -3.12 -2.77 -1.08
CA GLY A 76 -4.53 -2.78 -1.50
C GLY A 76 -5.43 -3.70 -0.66
N GLY A 77 -6.74 -3.56 -0.81
CA GLY A 77 -7.74 -4.17 0.09
C GLY A 77 -7.70 -5.71 0.14
N LYS A 78 -7.61 -6.38 -1.02
CA LYS A 78 -7.60 -7.85 -1.10
C LYS A 78 -6.38 -8.50 -0.47
N GLN A 79 -5.20 -7.90 -0.67
CA GLN A 79 -3.98 -8.38 -0.01
C GLN A 79 -4.02 -8.08 1.49
N LEU A 80 -4.50 -6.91 1.88
CA LEU A 80 -4.72 -6.58 3.30
C LEU A 80 -5.67 -7.56 3.98
N GLU A 81 -6.67 -8.10 3.28
CA GLU A 81 -7.58 -9.11 3.85
C GLU A 81 -6.86 -10.45 4.09
N GLN A 82 -5.95 -10.83 3.18
CA GLN A 82 -5.13 -12.03 3.34
C GLN A 82 -3.99 -11.88 4.35
N PHE A 83 -3.46 -10.67 4.55
CA PHE A 83 -2.29 -10.40 5.41
C PHE A 83 -2.63 -9.68 6.73
N GLY A 84 -3.85 -9.17 6.87
CA GLY A 84 -4.32 -8.32 7.97
C GLY A 84 -4.58 -9.11 9.24
N THR A 85 -3.54 -9.67 9.84
CA THR A 85 -3.63 -10.38 11.13
C THR A 85 -3.84 -9.44 12.32
N LEU A 86 -3.55 -8.15 12.17
CA LEU A 86 -3.56 -7.16 13.27
C LEU A 86 -4.71 -6.15 13.20
N PHE A 87 -5.06 -5.69 12.00
CA PHE A 87 -6.09 -4.66 11.80
C PHE A 87 -6.87 -4.95 10.51
N THR A 88 -8.18 -4.71 10.55
CA THR A 88 -9.06 -4.83 9.39
C THR A 88 -8.58 -3.93 8.25
N PRO A 89 -8.63 -4.39 6.99
CA PRO A 89 -8.23 -3.59 5.82
C PRO A 89 -8.86 -2.19 5.80
N ASP A 90 -10.14 -2.11 6.16
CA ASP A 90 -10.90 -0.85 6.19
C ASP A 90 -10.33 0.16 7.19
N THR A 91 -9.91 -0.31 8.38
CA THR A 91 -9.27 0.51 9.41
C THR A 91 -7.96 1.14 8.91
N ILE A 92 -7.16 0.37 8.19
CA ILE A 92 -5.88 0.83 7.62
C ILE A 92 -6.12 1.87 6.52
N LEU A 93 -7.11 1.64 5.65
CA LEU A 93 -7.50 2.60 4.61
C LEU A 93 -8.13 3.87 5.19
N ARG A 94 -8.86 3.77 6.30
CA ARG A 94 -9.38 4.92 7.05
C ARG A 94 -8.26 5.74 7.66
N TRP A 95 -7.27 5.10 8.29
CA TRP A 95 -6.06 5.80 8.77
C TRP A 95 -5.30 6.47 7.65
N HIS A 96 -5.24 5.88 6.45
CA HIS A 96 -4.62 6.52 5.30
C HIS A 96 -5.34 7.82 4.95
N ARG A 97 -6.68 7.78 4.86
CA ARG A 97 -7.51 8.96 4.55
C ARG A 97 -7.40 10.05 5.62
N GLN A 98 -7.22 9.70 6.89
CA GLN A 98 -7.18 10.67 7.99
C GLN A 98 -5.77 11.21 8.26
N LEU A 99 -4.74 10.36 8.28
CA LEU A 99 -3.42 10.72 8.80
C LEU A 99 -2.43 11.18 7.72
N VAL A 100 -2.65 10.81 6.46
CA VAL A 100 -1.77 11.25 5.36
C VAL A 100 -2.01 12.72 5.00
N PRO A 101 -3.28 13.18 4.85
CA PRO A 101 -3.56 14.60 4.62
C PRO A 101 -3.20 15.47 5.83
N ASN A 102 -3.57 15.06 7.05
CA ASN A 102 -3.35 15.87 8.26
C ASN A 102 -1.86 16.12 8.56
N LYS A 103 -0.93 15.30 8.06
CA LYS A 103 0.52 15.57 8.22
C LYS A 103 1.02 16.72 7.35
N TRP A 104 0.30 17.00 6.27
CA TRP A 104 0.53 18.13 5.36
C TRP A 104 -0.48 19.25 5.55
N ASP A 105 -1.45 19.06 6.44
CA ASP A 105 -2.38 20.12 6.79
C ASP A 105 -1.65 21.12 7.69
N TYR A 106 -1.09 22.13 7.03
CA TYR A 106 -0.47 23.29 7.67
C TYR A 106 -1.51 24.22 8.32
N SER A 107 -2.76 23.78 8.48
CA SER A 107 -3.86 24.55 9.07
C SER A 107 -3.57 24.99 10.50
N ASP A 108 -2.87 24.18 11.31
CA ASP A 108 -2.38 24.58 12.65
C ASP A 108 -1.29 25.67 12.58
N ARG A 109 -0.61 25.80 11.43
CA ARG A 109 0.37 26.85 11.16
C ARG A 109 -0.29 28.13 10.63
N LYS A 110 -1.59 28.10 10.40
CA LYS A 110 -2.42 29.29 10.23
C LYS A 110 -2.90 29.74 11.61
N GLU A 111 -1.95 29.98 12.52
CA GLU A 111 -2.18 30.87 13.64
C GLU A 111 -2.84 32.15 13.08
N ARG A 112 -3.90 32.58 13.75
CA ARG A 112 -4.61 33.82 13.42
C ARG A 112 -3.56 34.92 13.26
N LYS A 113 -3.56 35.60 12.11
CA LYS A 113 -2.63 36.70 11.90
C LYS A 113 -2.88 37.72 13.02
N PRO A 114 -1.83 38.23 13.71
CA PRO A 114 -2.00 39.23 14.77
C PRO A 114 -2.67 40.54 14.29
N VAL A 115 -2.77 40.71 12.96
CA VAL A 115 -3.51 41.80 12.28
C VAL A 115 -4.96 41.90 12.73
N ASP A 116 -5.60 40.77 13.05
CA ASP A 116 -7.01 40.75 13.43
C ASP A 116 -7.17 41.22 14.90
N GLN A 117 -6.20 40.88 15.74
CA GLN A 117 -6.20 41.19 17.18
C GLN A 117 -5.83 42.65 17.48
N GLU A 118 -5.12 43.32 16.58
CA GLU A 118 -4.82 44.75 16.67
C GLU A 118 -5.96 45.62 16.15
N ARG A 119 -6.69 45.16 15.11
CA ARG A 119 -7.93 45.81 14.63
C ARG A 119 -9.04 45.78 15.69
N ASP A 120 -9.20 44.65 16.39
CA ASP A 120 -10.20 44.51 17.44
C ASP A 120 -9.87 45.35 18.68
N LYS A 121 -8.57 45.59 18.96
CA LYS A 121 -8.12 46.51 20.02
C LYS A 121 -8.36 47.97 19.65
N LEU A 122 -8.13 48.38 18.40
CA LEU A 122 -8.34 49.75 17.92
C LEU A 122 -9.82 50.16 17.92
N TRP A 123 -10.75 49.24 17.66
CA TRP A 123 -12.19 49.50 17.73
C TRP A 123 -12.78 49.49 19.14
N SER A 124 -12.04 49.00 20.15
CA SER A 124 -12.49 48.95 21.55
C SER A 124 -12.07 50.18 22.37
N THR A 125 -11.25 51.08 21.83
CA THR A 125 -10.71 52.27 22.51
C THR A 125 -10.98 53.56 21.74
N GLY A 126 -12.21 53.75 21.26
CA GLY A 126 -12.70 55.03 20.75
C GLY A 126 -13.43 55.82 21.85
N PRO A 127 -13.41 57.18 21.80
CA PRO A 127 -14.03 58.05 22.80
C PRO A 127 -15.55 57.95 22.90
#